data_AF-A0A3N7EY45-F1
#
_entry.id   AF-A0A3N7EY45-F1
#
_cell.length_a   1.000
_cell.length_b   1.000
_cell.length_c   1.000
_cell.angle_alpha   90.00
_cell.angle_beta   90.00
_cell.angle_gamma   90.00
#
_symmetry.space_group_name_H-M   'P 1'
#
loop_
_entity.id
_entity.type
_entity.pdbx_description
1 polymer ?
#
loop_
_entity_poly.entity_id
_entity_poly.type
_entity_poly.pdbx_seq_one_letter_code
_entity_poly.pdbx_strand_id
1 'polypeptide(L)'
;MSMTSANFPGNYLVLRPQEVSYLNVFRILWNDDIEKKAFVDFPDGKVENLHRRWLIFLSLLSQKILQSIARPMASFGSRVEMWLNLISCNRNIFVLFINYLRGRVERPVKESKTFLSFAGHLDKRVDLDKNIKHGDSRYYSALSVMAAKVAYENKAFVENAVRNHWKMELIGYYDFWNDFQQKRTTQGFMFHDKNADPDIIVVAFRGTEAFDADDWCSDFDISWYEFPGIGKIHGGFMKALGLSMRQGWPPEFRQGADGQPIAYYTIREKLKQLLKQNEKTKFILTGHSMGGAIATLFPAVLAMHKETRLLERLEGVYTFGQPRVGDGEFKRFMESQMQKHKFK
;
A
#
# COMPACT_ATOMS: atom_id res chain seq x y z
N MET A 1 -26.98 11.36 1.95
CA MET A 1 -26.26 12.53 2.50
C MET A 1 -25.20 12.90 1.48
N SER A 2 -25.29 14.07 0.84
CA SER A 2 -24.30 14.49 -0.14
C SER A 2 -22.94 14.65 0.56
N MET A 3 -21.94 13.91 0.08
CA MET A 3 -20.57 13.98 0.59
C MET A 3 -19.94 15.29 0.11
N THR A 4 -20.03 16.35 0.90
CA THR A 4 -19.24 17.56 0.69
C THR A 4 -17.86 17.37 1.31
N SER A 5 -16.85 17.44 0.46
CA SER A 5 -15.39 17.41 0.66
C SER A 5 -14.88 18.61 1.48
N ALA A 6 -15.54 18.94 2.59
CA ALA A 6 -15.48 20.25 3.25
C ALA A 6 -14.14 20.64 3.90
N ASN A 7 -13.07 19.83 3.80
CA ASN A 7 -11.81 20.05 4.52
C ASN A 7 -10.54 20.01 3.63
N PHE A 8 -10.65 20.09 2.30
CA PHE A 8 -9.48 20.10 1.41
C PHE A 8 -9.09 21.53 1.01
N PRO A 9 -7.84 21.97 1.25
CA PRO A 9 -7.41 23.35 1.02
C PRO A 9 -7.07 23.69 -0.44
N GLY A 10 -7.06 22.71 -1.35
CA GLY A 10 -6.65 22.89 -2.75
C GLY A 10 -7.62 22.23 -3.74
N ASN A 11 -7.29 22.29 -5.03
CA ASN A 11 -8.09 21.65 -6.06
C ASN A 11 -8.00 20.12 -5.95
N TYR A 12 -8.99 19.42 -6.48
CA TYR A 12 -8.99 17.97 -6.51
C TYR A 12 -9.77 17.49 -7.72
N LEU A 13 -9.53 16.22 -8.05
CA LEU A 13 -10.34 15.42 -8.94
C LEU A 13 -10.63 14.13 -8.19
N VAL A 14 -11.89 13.89 -7.84
CA VAL A 14 -12.28 12.67 -7.14
C VAL A 14 -13.33 11.94 -7.95
N LEU A 15 -13.00 10.72 -8.37
CA LEU A 15 -13.92 9.83 -9.06
C LEU A 15 -14.73 9.01 -8.05
N ARG A 16 -16.04 8.92 -8.27
CA ARG A 16 -16.98 8.13 -7.45
C ARG A 16 -17.71 7.08 -8.29
N PRO A 17 -17.05 5.96 -8.67
CA PRO A 17 -17.62 4.98 -9.59
C PRO A 17 -18.88 4.29 -9.06
N GLN A 18 -19.09 4.23 -7.74
CA GLN A 18 -20.25 3.61 -7.12
C GLN A 18 -21.54 4.38 -7.37
N GLU A 19 -21.43 5.70 -7.54
CA GLU A 19 -22.59 6.58 -7.70
C GLU A 19 -22.95 6.78 -9.19
N VAL A 20 -22.06 6.44 -10.13
CA VAL A 20 -22.29 6.50 -11.59
C VAL A 20 -23.00 5.23 -12.06
N SER A 21 -24.00 5.29 -12.94
CA SER A 21 -24.57 4.09 -13.60
C SER A 21 -23.73 3.64 -14.81
N TYR A 22 -23.78 2.37 -15.23
CA TYR A 22 -23.05 1.90 -16.43
C TYR A 22 -23.37 2.74 -17.67
N LEU A 23 -24.65 3.04 -17.90
CA LEU A 23 -25.09 3.88 -19.01
C LEU A 23 -24.49 5.30 -18.93
N ASN A 24 -24.40 5.86 -17.73
CA ASN A 24 -23.83 7.18 -17.52
C ASN A 24 -22.30 7.20 -17.70
N VAL A 25 -21.58 6.09 -17.49
CA VAL A 25 -20.14 6.00 -17.83
C VAL A 25 -19.94 6.22 -19.33
N PHE A 26 -20.68 5.52 -20.20
CA PHE A 26 -20.55 5.71 -21.65
C PHE A 26 -20.95 7.11 -22.12
N ARG A 27 -21.93 7.74 -21.47
CA ARG A 27 -22.37 9.09 -21.83
C ARG A 27 -21.32 10.18 -21.55
N ILE A 28 -20.31 9.92 -20.71
CA ILE A 28 -19.18 10.86 -20.46
C ILE A 28 -18.44 11.22 -21.75
N LEU A 29 -18.42 10.31 -22.73
CA LEU A 29 -17.71 10.54 -24.00
C LEU A 29 -18.41 11.54 -24.93
N TRP A 30 -19.70 11.82 -24.74
CA TRP A 30 -20.51 12.64 -25.66
C TRP A 30 -21.32 13.76 -24.96
N ASN A 31 -21.31 13.84 -23.63
CA ASN A 31 -22.14 14.81 -22.90
C ASN A 31 -21.33 15.59 -21.85
N ASP A 32 -21.16 16.88 -22.11
CA ASP A 32 -20.37 17.82 -21.32
C ASP A 32 -20.96 18.06 -19.91
N ASP A 33 -22.28 17.90 -19.74
CA ASP A 33 -22.95 18.14 -18.46
C ASP A 33 -22.81 16.99 -17.44
N ILE A 34 -22.27 15.84 -17.84
CA ILE A 34 -22.06 14.71 -16.93
C ILE A 34 -20.81 14.91 -16.06
N GLU A 35 -19.80 15.65 -16.56
CA GLU A 35 -18.66 16.08 -15.73
C GLU A 35 -19.11 16.96 -14.55
N LYS A 36 -20.24 17.67 -14.70
CA LYS A 36 -20.82 18.55 -13.66
C LYS A 36 -21.75 17.83 -12.68
N LYS A 37 -21.99 16.52 -12.83
CA LYS A 37 -22.91 15.76 -11.96
C LYS A 37 -22.15 14.79 -11.04
N ALA A 38 -22.16 15.09 -9.73
CA ALA A 38 -21.96 14.26 -8.54
C ALA A 38 -20.71 13.34 -8.41
N PHE A 39 -19.99 13.04 -9.50
CA PHE A 39 -18.99 11.97 -9.53
C PHE A 39 -17.57 12.45 -9.82
N VAL A 40 -17.43 13.74 -10.14
CA VAL A 40 -16.21 14.49 -10.38
C VAL A 40 -16.37 15.80 -9.62
N ASP A 41 -15.78 15.91 -8.45
CA ASP A 41 -15.65 17.21 -7.79
C ASP A 41 -14.42 17.91 -8.36
N PHE A 42 -14.61 19.12 -8.90
CA PHE A 42 -13.58 19.97 -9.49
C PHE A 42 -13.89 21.43 -9.16
N PRO A 43 -12.93 22.27 -8.72
CA PRO A 43 -13.16 23.71 -8.61
C PRO A 43 -13.15 24.36 -10.00
N ASP A 44 -14.15 25.20 -10.26
CA ASP A 44 -14.51 25.75 -11.56
C ASP A 44 -13.33 26.24 -12.43
N GLY A 45 -13.35 25.89 -13.72
CA GLY A 45 -12.72 26.71 -14.76
C GLY A 45 -11.46 26.21 -15.48
N LYS A 46 -11.13 24.91 -15.51
CA LYS A 46 -9.99 24.42 -16.34
C LYS A 46 -10.34 23.31 -17.32
N VAL A 47 -10.72 23.77 -18.52
CA VAL A 47 -10.63 23.19 -19.88
C VAL A 47 -10.70 21.66 -19.99
N GLU A 48 -11.83 21.25 -20.56
CA GLU A 48 -12.13 19.98 -21.22
C GLU A 48 -11.10 19.66 -22.32
N ASN A 49 -10.43 18.52 -22.19
CA ASN A 49 -9.70 17.92 -23.29
C ASN A 49 -10.27 16.52 -23.52
N LEU A 50 -10.58 16.18 -24.77
CA LEU A 50 -11.08 14.85 -25.18
C LEU A 50 -10.22 13.71 -24.62
N HIS A 51 -8.90 13.92 -24.53
CA HIS A 51 -7.99 12.94 -23.93
C HIS A 51 -8.27 12.71 -22.44
N ARG A 52 -8.61 13.75 -21.68
CA ARG A 52 -8.97 13.63 -20.26
C ARG A 52 -10.31 12.93 -20.08
N ARG A 53 -11.30 13.23 -20.93
CA ARG A 53 -12.59 12.51 -20.96
C ARG A 53 -12.42 11.03 -21.20
N TRP A 54 -11.58 10.69 -22.18
CA TRP A 54 -11.25 9.30 -22.49
C TRP A 54 -10.60 8.58 -21.29
N LEU A 55 -9.68 9.25 -20.58
CA LEU A 55 -9.04 8.70 -19.38
C LEU A 55 -10.02 8.53 -18.22
N ILE A 56 -10.90 9.51 -17.97
CA ILE A 56 -11.95 9.41 -16.94
C ILE A 56 -12.90 8.26 -17.26
N PHE A 57 -13.35 8.17 -18.52
CA PHE A 57 -14.18 7.07 -19.01
C PHE A 57 -13.50 5.72 -18.77
N LEU A 58 -12.24 5.57 -19.21
CA LEU A 58 -11.49 4.33 -19.07
C LEU A 58 -11.29 3.94 -17.60
N SER A 59 -10.94 4.90 -16.74
CA SER A 59 -10.80 4.67 -15.30
C SER A 59 -12.11 4.21 -14.66
N LEU A 60 -13.22 4.90 -14.92
CA LEU A 60 -14.53 4.54 -14.37
C LEU A 60 -15.03 3.19 -14.90
N LEU A 61 -14.84 2.92 -16.19
CA LEU A 61 -15.22 1.65 -16.80
C LEU A 61 -14.42 0.49 -16.19
N SER A 62 -13.10 0.62 -16.10
CA SER A 62 -12.23 -0.39 -15.48
C SER A 62 -12.61 -0.64 -14.03
N GLN A 63 -12.82 0.41 -13.23
CA GLN A 63 -13.26 0.29 -11.84
C GLN A 63 -14.61 -0.43 -11.73
N LYS A 64 -15.57 -0.13 -12.62
CA LYS A 64 -16.86 -0.84 -12.65
C LYS A 64 -16.75 -2.31 -13.03
N ILE A 65 -15.92 -2.63 -14.02
CA ILE A 65 -15.68 -4.02 -14.42
C ILE A 65 -15.06 -4.77 -13.25
N LEU A 66 -14.00 -4.24 -12.65
CA LEU A 66 -13.31 -4.82 -11.49
C LEU A 66 -14.26 -5.03 -10.31
N GLN A 67 -15.07 -4.03 -9.95
CA GLN A 67 -16.08 -4.16 -8.89
C GLN A 67 -17.11 -5.26 -9.19
N SER A 68 -17.51 -5.43 -10.46
CA SER A 68 -18.45 -6.48 -10.85
C SER A 68 -17.87 -7.89 -10.78
N ILE A 69 -16.56 -8.04 -10.98
CA ILE A 69 -15.85 -9.32 -10.93
C ILE A 69 -15.08 -9.54 -9.62
N ALA A 70 -15.18 -8.63 -8.65
CA ALA A 70 -14.38 -8.68 -7.43
C ALA A 70 -14.51 -10.00 -6.67
N ARG A 71 -15.74 -10.46 -6.42
CA ARG A 71 -15.99 -11.74 -5.75
C ARG A 71 -15.54 -12.96 -6.57
N PRO A 72 -15.88 -13.06 -7.88
CA PRO A 72 -15.32 -14.10 -8.75
C PRO A 72 -13.79 -14.14 -8.77
N MET A 73 -13.12 -12.99 -8.91
CA MET A 73 -11.67 -12.86 -8.97
C MET A 73 -11.01 -13.32 -7.67
N ALA A 74 -11.50 -12.84 -6.52
CA ALA A 74 -11.00 -13.27 -5.22
C ALA A 74 -11.22 -14.79 -4.97
N SER A 75 -12.37 -15.32 -5.39
CA SER A 75 -12.66 -16.77 -5.29
C SER A 75 -11.72 -17.59 -6.18
N PHE A 76 -11.43 -17.12 -7.40
CA PHE A 76 -10.49 -17.75 -8.30
C PHE A 76 -9.07 -17.72 -7.72
N GLY A 77 -8.61 -16.56 -7.27
CA GLY A 77 -7.30 -16.39 -6.63
C GLY A 77 -7.12 -17.32 -5.43
N SER A 78 -8.10 -17.35 -4.52
CA SER A 78 -8.05 -18.26 -3.37
C SER A 78 -8.00 -19.73 -3.77
N ARG A 79 -8.61 -20.15 -4.90
CA ARG A 79 -8.52 -21.53 -5.38
C ARG A 79 -7.15 -21.83 -5.98
N VAL A 80 -6.60 -20.89 -6.76
CA VAL A 80 -5.25 -20.99 -7.32
C VAL A 80 -4.23 -21.12 -6.20
N GLU A 81 -4.27 -20.25 -5.19
CA GLU A 81 -3.35 -20.31 -4.05
C GLU A 81 -3.53 -21.59 -3.24
N MET A 82 -4.76 -22.03 -2.96
CA MET A 82 -5.00 -23.30 -2.28
C MET A 82 -4.43 -24.48 -3.06
N TRP A 83 -4.56 -24.47 -4.39
CA TRP A 83 -4.01 -25.51 -5.25
C TRP A 83 -2.48 -25.52 -5.24
N LEU A 84 -1.84 -24.35 -5.39
CA LEU A 84 -0.39 -24.21 -5.34
C LEU A 84 0.17 -24.65 -3.98
N ASN A 85 -0.50 -24.28 -2.89
CA ASN A 85 -0.11 -24.70 -1.54
C ASN A 85 -0.34 -26.19 -1.29
N LEU A 86 -1.41 -26.79 -1.83
CA LEU A 86 -1.66 -28.23 -1.76
C LEU A 86 -0.53 -29.02 -2.43
N ILE A 87 -0.07 -28.57 -3.60
CA ILE A 87 1.09 -29.16 -4.27
C ILE A 87 2.35 -28.97 -3.41
N SER A 88 2.55 -27.77 -2.85
CA SER A 88 3.75 -27.43 -2.08
C SER A 88 3.88 -28.23 -0.78
N CYS A 89 2.82 -28.37 0.03
CA CYS A 89 2.86 -29.17 1.26
C CYS A 89 3.04 -30.67 0.97
N ASN A 90 2.56 -31.15 -0.18
CA ASN A 90 2.81 -32.52 -0.65
C ASN A 90 4.08 -32.65 -1.51
N ARG A 91 5.02 -31.70 -1.43
CA ARG A 91 6.30 -31.61 -2.18
C ARG A 91 6.14 -31.33 -3.68
N ASN A 92 5.38 -32.14 -4.40
CA ASN A 92 5.12 -31.98 -5.83
C ASN A 92 3.86 -32.74 -6.27
N ILE A 93 3.44 -32.55 -7.52
CA ILE A 93 2.19 -33.11 -8.04
C ILE A 93 2.17 -34.65 -8.07
N PHE A 94 3.33 -35.29 -8.27
CA PHE A 94 3.44 -36.74 -8.28
C PHE A 94 3.27 -37.34 -6.88
N VAL A 95 3.94 -36.75 -5.88
CA VAL A 95 3.81 -37.16 -4.47
C VAL A 95 2.41 -36.87 -3.95
N LEU A 96 1.80 -35.75 -4.36
CA LEU A 96 0.38 -35.45 -4.07
C LEU A 96 -0.54 -36.57 -4.58
N PHE A 97 -0.35 -37.03 -5.83
CA PHE A 97 -1.13 -38.14 -6.38
C PHE A 97 -0.94 -39.44 -5.59
N ILE A 98 0.28 -39.78 -5.19
CA ILE A 98 0.55 -40.94 -4.34
C ILE A 98 -0.12 -40.80 -2.96
N ASN A 99 -0.03 -39.62 -2.34
CA ASN A 99 -0.66 -39.35 -1.06
C ASN A 99 -2.19 -39.41 -1.15
N TYR A 100 -2.77 -39.00 -2.29
CA TYR A 100 -4.19 -39.15 -2.58
C TYR A 100 -4.61 -40.62 -2.61
N LEU A 101 -3.91 -41.47 -3.35
CA LEU A 101 -4.18 -42.92 -3.39
C LEU A 101 -4.02 -43.60 -2.02
N ARG A 102 -3.13 -43.08 -1.17
CA ARG A 102 -2.88 -43.59 0.19
C ARG A 102 -3.81 -43.02 1.25
N GLY A 103 -4.66 -42.05 0.92
CA GLY A 103 -5.50 -41.34 1.89
C GLY A 103 -4.73 -40.47 2.89
N ARG A 104 -3.50 -40.05 2.54
CA ARG A 104 -2.56 -39.28 3.40
C ARG A 104 -2.25 -37.89 2.86
N VAL A 105 -3.20 -37.26 2.15
CA VAL A 105 -3.01 -35.92 1.60
C VAL A 105 -2.88 -34.90 2.73
N GLU A 106 -1.74 -34.23 2.79
CA GLU A 106 -1.55 -33.09 3.68
C GLU A 106 -2.34 -31.89 3.14
N ARG A 107 -3.17 -31.26 3.98
CA ARG A 107 -4.01 -30.13 3.56
C ARG A 107 -3.35 -28.82 3.97
N PRO A 108 -3.25 -27.85 3.04
CA PRO A 108 -2.70 -26.54 3.37
C PRO A 108 -3.64 -25.79 4.33
N VAL A 109 -3.05 -25.11 5.32
CA VAL A 109 -3.75 -24.25 6.27
C VAL A 109 -3.37 -22.80 5.99
N LYS A 110 -4.33 -21.94 5.67
CA LYS A 110 -4.09 -20.55 5.20
C LYS A 110 -3.33 -19.71 6.21
N GLU A 111 -3.59 -19.93 7.49
CA GLU A 111 -3.01 -19.19 8.61
C GLU A 111 -1.64 -19.74 9.02
N SER A 112 -1.12 -20.76 8.34
CA SER A 112 0.16 -21.37 8.67
C SER A 112 1.34 -20.60 8.06
N LYS A 113 2.50 -20.71 8.73
CA LYS A 113 3.78 -20.18 8.25
C LYS A 113 4.32 -20.84 6.97
N THR A 114 3.69 -21.91 6.50
CA THR A 114 4.06 -22.63 5.26
C THR A 114 3.14 -22.30 4.10
N PHE A 115 2.03 -21.60 4.35
CA PHE A 115 1.15 -21.13 3.30
C PHE A 115 1.73 -19.89 2.65
N LEU A 116 1.83 -19.92 1.32
CA LEU A 116 2.35 -18.83 0.50
C LEU A 116 1.23 -18.18 -0.31
N SER A 117 1.27 -16.87 -0.43
CA SER A 117 0.52 -16.12 -1.43
C SER A 117 0.94 -16.53 -2.85
N PHE A 118 0.19 -16.08 -3.86
CA PHE A 118 0.60 -16.23 -5.25
C PHE A 118 2.00 -15.62 -5.50
N ALA A 119 2.30 -14.46 -4.91
CA ALA A 119 3.61 -13.82 -5.01
C ALA A 119 4.72 -14.67 -4.35
N GLY A 120 4.43 -15.29 -3.21
CA GLY A 120 5.33 -16.21 -2.54
C GLY A 120 5.66 -17.47 -3.36
N HIS A 121 4.72 -17.93 -4.20
CA HIS A 121 5.00 -19.04 -5.14
C HIS A 121 5.87 -18.62 -6.33
N LEU A 122 5.87 -17.35 -6.73
CA LEU A 122 6.77 -16.82 -7.75
C LEU A 122 8.22 -16.70 -7.25
N ASP A 123 8.41 -16.42 -5.96
CA ASP A 123 9.73 -16.40 -5.33
C ASP A 123 9.71 -16.89 -3.87
N LYS A 124 10.10 -18.16 -3.71
CA LYS A 124 10.12 -18.88 -2.43
C LYS A 124 11.28 -18.53 -1.50
N ARG A 125 12.22 -17.65 -1.88
CA ARG A 125 13.36 -17.29 -1.02
C ARG A 125 12.88 -16.58 0.24
N VAL A 126 13.43 -16.91 1.41
CA VAL A 126 13.09 -16.22 2.67
C VAL A 126 14.34 -15.69 3.35
N ASP A 127 15.43 -16.45 3.31
CA ASP A 127 16.69 -16.05 3.94
C ASP A 127 17.32 -14.83 3.25
N LEU A 128 17.92 -13.96 4.07
CA LEU A 128 18.78 -12.88 3.58
C LEU A 128 20.08 -13.46 3.02
N ASP A 129 20.66 -12.79 2.01
CA ASP A 129 21.94 -13.20 1.46
C ASP A 129 23.03 -13.09 2.54
N LYS A 130 23.71 -14.21 2.81
CA LYS A 130 24.74 -14.30 3.85
C LYS A 130 25.95 -13.43 3.55
N ASN A 131 26.18 -13.04 2.30
CA ASN A 131 27.30 -12.21 1.89
C ASN A 131 27.02 -10.70 2.03
N ILE A 132 25.76 -10.30 2.17
CA ILE A 132 25.37 -8.90 2.35
C ILE A 132 25.20 -8.66 3.86
N LYS A 133 26.23 -8.09 4.48
CA LYS A 133 26.27 -7.82 5.92
C LYS A 133 25.96 -6.34 6.22
N HIS A 134 25.70 -6.05 7.50
CA HIS A 134 25.67 -4.67 7.99
C HIS A 134 26.94 -3.91 7.59
N GLY A 135 26.76 -2.66 7.15
CA GLY A 135 27.84 -1.84 6.59
C GLY A 135 28.04 -1.99 5.07
N ASP A 136 27.54 -3.05 4.44
CA ASP A 136 27.48 -3.15 2.97
C ASP A 136 26.46 -2.13 2.44
N SER A 137 26.82 -1.39 1.38
CA SER A 137 25.95 -0.39 0.76
C SER A 137 24.64 -0.97 0.21
N ARG A 138 24.61 -2.29 -0.04
CA ARG A 138 23.45 -3.04 -0.53
C ARG A 138 22.58 -3.60 0.58
N TYR A 139 23.00 -3.53 1.85
CA TYR A 139 22.28 -4.17 2.95
C TYR A 139 20.84 -3.69 3.07
N TYR A 140 20.63 -2.38 3.11
CA TYR A 140 19.30 -1.81 3.25
C TYR A 140 18.40 -2.07 2.04
N SER A 141 18.93 -2.06 0.82
CA SER A 141 18.13 -2.41 -0.36
C SER A 141 17.79 -3.90 -0.41
N ALA A 142 18.72 -4.78 -0.04
CA ALA A 142 18.50 -6.22 0.04
C ALA A 142 17.48 -6.60 1.14
N LEU A 143 17.58 -5.98 2.31
CA LEU A 143 16.59 -6.15 3.38
C LEU A 143 15.22 -5.62 2.96
N SER A 144 15.19 -4.46 2.31
CA SER A 144 13.96 -3.81 1.85
C SER A 144 13.22 -4.63 0.79
N VAL A 145 13.93 -5.21 -0.19
CA VAL A 145 13.27 -6.04 -1.22
C VAL A 145 12.67 -7.30 -0.61
N MET A 146 13.37 -7.91 0.35
CA MET A 146 12.86 -9.08 1.07
C MET A 146 11.65 -8.72 1.93
N ALA A 147 11.68 -7.58 2.61
CA ALA A 147 10.55 -7.07 3.39
C ALA A 147 9.34 -6.73 2.50
N ALA A 148 9.54 -6.04 1.39
CA ALA A 148 8.50 -5.69 0.42
C ALA A 148 7.83 -6.93 -0.17
N LYS A 149 8.59 -8.02 -0.40
CA LYS A 149 8.03 -9.30 -0.83
C LYS A 149 7.27 -10.01 0.29
N VAL A 150 7.86 -10.10 1.48
CA VAL A 150 7.24 -10.76 2.64
C VAL A 150 5.95 -10.06 3.08
N ALA A 151 5.76 -8.78 2.74
CA ALA A 151 4.53 -8.05 3.02
C ALA A 151 3.26 -8.65 2.38
N TYR A 152 3.40 -9.49 1.33
CA TYR A 152 2.28 -10.21 0.71
C TYR A 152 1.84 -11.45 1.50
N GLU A 153 2.64 -11.88 2.47
CA GLU A 153 2.41 -13.14 3.17
C GLU A 153 1.57 -12.95 4.43
N ASN A 154 0.96 -14.04 4.89
CA ASN A 154 0.15 -14.03 6.11
C ASN A 154 1.00 -13.77 7.36
N LYS A 155 0.34 -13.37 8.46
CA LYS A 155 0.99 -13.05 9.73
C LYS A 155 1.95 -14.13 10.25
N ALA A 156 1.58 -15.42 10.18
CA ALA A 156 2.41 -16.51 10.68
C ALA A 156 3.69 -16.70 9.84
N PHE A 157 3.59 -16.50 8.52
CA PHE A 157 4.74 -16.50 7.63
C PHE A 157 5.66 -15.32 7.95
N VAL A 158 5.12 -14.10 8.04
CA VAL A 158 5.89 -12.88 8.36
C VAL A 158 6.61 -13.03 9.71
N GLU A 159 5.92 -13.54 10.73
CA GLU A 159 6.52 -13.79 12.04
C GLU A 159 7.66 -14.80 11.97
N ASN A 160 7.47 -15.90 11.22
CA ASN A 160 8.52 -16.88 11.01
C ASN A 160 9.73 -16.29 10.26
N ALA A 161 9.50 -15.54 9.17
CA ALA A 161 10.55 -14.90 8.39
C ALA A 161 11.39 -13.95 9.26
N VAL A 162 10.73 -13.01 9.96
CA VAL A 162 11.41 -11.99 10.77
C VAL A 162 12.14 -12.62 11.97
N ARG A 163 11.45 -13.42 12.77
CA ARG A 163 12.02 -13.95 14.02
C ARG A 163 12.98 -15.10 13.80
N ASN A 164 12.65 -16.04 12.90
CA ASN A 164 13.40 -17.30 12.78
C ASN A 164 14.43 -17.27 11.66
N HIS A 165 14.14 -16.62 10.52
CA HIS A 165 15.09 -16.55 9.40
C HIS A 165 16.01 -15.34 9.52
N TRP A 166 15.46 -14.14 9.77
CA TRP A 166 16.24 -12.91 9.81
C TRP A 166 16.82 -12.60 11.19
N LYS A 167 16.33 -13.27 12.24
CA LYS A 167 16.75 -13.07 13.64
C LYS A 167 16.54 -11.63 14.12
N MET A 168 15.41 -11.04 13.72
CA MET A 168 15.01 -9.66 14.05
C MET A 168 13.73 -9.65 14.91
N GLU A 169 13.42 -8.51 15.51
CA GLU A 169 12.23 -8.36 16.35
C GLU A 169 11.03 -7.92 15.50
N LEU A 170 9.98 -8.73 15.41
CA LEU A 170 8.72 -8.28 14.83
C LEU A 170 8.01 -7.32 15.79
N ILE A 171 7.80 -6.08 15.36
CA ILE A 171 7.08 -5.04 16.13
C ILE A 171 5.56 -5.20 15.97
N GLY A 172 5.10 -5.47 14.74
CA GLY A 172 3.68 -5.61 14.47
C GLY A 172 3.37 -5.97 13.03
N TYR A 173 2.21 -6.60 12.84
CA TYR A 173 1.58 -6.90 11.56
C TYR A 173 0.20 -6.26 11.57
N TYR A 174 -0.13 -5.51 10.53
CA TYR A 174 -1.26 -4.60 10.53
C TYR A 174 -2.11 -4.75 9.28
N ASP A 175 -3.41 -4.61 9.51
CA ASP A 175 -4.43 -4.53 8.48
C ASP A 175 -5.24 -3.25 8.73
N PHE A 176 -4.96 -2.22 7.94
CA PHE A 176 -5.40 -0.84 8.17
C PHE A 176 -6.69 -0.52 7.44
N TRP A 177 -7.50 0.31 8.09
CA TRP A 177 -8.78 0.76 7.57
C TRP A 177 -8.63 1.83 6.49
N ASN A 178 -9.38 1.68 5.40
CA ASN A 178 -9.56 2.66 4.35
C ASN A 178 -10.96 3.28 4.48
N ASP A 179 -11.00 4.57 4.84
CA ASP A 179 -12.25 5.32 5.07
C ASP A 179 -13.11 5.38 3.79
N PHE A 180 -12.50 5.43 2.61
CA PHE A 180 -13.25 5.57 1.35
C PHE A 180 -13.88 4.25 0.88
N GLN A 181 -13.25 3.12 1.19
CA GLN A 181 -13.74 1.79 0.82
C GLN A 181 -14.55 1.12 1.93
N GLN A 182 -14.53 1.66 3.15
CA GLN A 182 -15.17 1.08 4.34
C GLN A 182 -14.75 -0.38 4.58
N LYS A 183 -13.46 -0.66 4.37
CA LYS A 183 -12.84 -1.99 4.52
C LYS A 183 -11.39 -1.84 4.99
N ARG A 184 -10.79 -2.95 5.42
CA ARG A 184 -9.35 -3.04 5.63
C ARG A 184 -8.69 -3.51 4.34
N THR A 185 -7.91 -2.63 3.72
CA THR A 185 -7.31 -2.87 2.39
C THR A 185 -5.84 -2.55 2.34
N THR A 186 -5.30 -1.82 3.32
CA THR A 186 -3.88 -1.49 3.37
C THR A 186 -3.21 -2.38 4.41
N GLN A 187 -2.27 -3.21 3.97
CA GLN A 187 -1.53 -4.08 4.86
C GLN A 187 -0.07 -3.66 4.96
N GLY A 188 0.53 -3.93 6.11
CA GLY A 188 1.95 -3.73 6.31
C GLY A 188 2.43 -4.32 7.61
N PHE A 189 3.74 -4.42 7.75
CA PHE A 189 4.36 -4.89 8.98
C PHE A 189 5.60 -4.07 9.31
N MET A 190 5.96 -4.11 10.59
CA MET A 190 7.11 -3.41 11.13
C MET A 190 8.00 -4.39 11.87
N PHE A 191 9.31 -4.27 11.69
CA PHE A 191 10.29 -5.04 12.44
C PHE A 191 11.51 -4.19 12.77
N HIS A 192 12.25 -4.61 13.80
CA HIS A 192 13.41 -3.94 14.33
C HIS A 192 14.64 -4.83 14.17
N ASP A 193 15.60 -4.36 13.40
CA ASP A 193 16.93 -4.92 13.34
C ASP A 193 17.86 -4.19 14.32
N LYS A 194 18.10 -4.84 15.46
CA LYS A 194 19.01 -4.37 16.52
C LYS A 194 20.46 -4.83 16.31
N ASN A 195 20.75 -5.48 15.18
CA ASN A 195 22.11 -5.94 14.86
C ASN A 195 22.86 -4.93 13.99
N ALA A 196 22.21 -3.82 13.61
CA ALA A 196 22.79 -2.71 12.87
C ALA A 196 23.28 -1.61 13.85
N ASP A 197 24.33 -0.86 13.49
CA ASP A 197 24.66 0.40 14.16
C ASP A 197 24.59 1.55 13.13
N PRO A 198 23.59 2.45 13.22
CA PRO A 198 22.49 2.45 14.19
C PRO A 198 21.46 1.34 13.96
N ASP A 199 20.73 0.94 15.02
CA ASP A 199 19.59 0.03 14.88
C ASP A 199 18.59 0.56 13.83
N ILE A 200 17.96 -0.34 13.08
CA ILE A 200 17.03 0.04 12.01
C ILE A 200 15.64 -0.55 12.25
N ILE A 201 14.63 0.30 12.21
CA ILE A 201 13.23 -0.11 12.12
C ILE A 201 12.82 -0.13 10.64
N VAL A 202 12.31 -1.24 10.14
CA VAL A 202 11.78 -1.32 8.77
C VAL A 202 10.26 -1.34 8.82
N VAL A 203 9.64 -0.50 7.99
CA VAL A 203 8.21 -0.48 7.75
C VAL A 203 7.97 -0.91 6.31
N ALA A 204 7.31 -2.05 6.14
CA ALA A 204 7.03 -2.61 4.83
C ALA A 204 5.52 -2.59 4.54
N PHE A 205 5.14 -1.98 3.42
CA PHE A 205 3.77 -1.95 2.93
C PHE A 205 3.57 -3.01 1.84
N ARG A 206 2.44 -3.72 1.92
CA ARG A 206 2.00 -4.63 0.87
C ARG A 206 1.57 -3.82 -0.35
N GLY A 207 1.84 -4.35 -1.54
CA GLY A 207 1.24 -3.84 -2.78
C GLY A 207 -0.01 -4.62 -3.17
N THR A 208 -0.33 -4.54 -4.45
CA THR A 208 -1.53 -5.13 -5.07
C THR A 208 -1.46 -6.66 -5.13
N GLU A 209 -2.41 -7.37 -4.53
CA GLU A 209 -2.55 -8.81 -4.77
C GLU A 209 -3.01 -9.10 -6.21
N ALA A 210 -2.48 -10.19 -6.81
CA ALA A 210 -2.76 -10.55 -8.19
C ALA A 210 -4.26 -10.82 -8.47
N PHE A 211 -5.01 -11.16 -7.43
CA PHE A 211 -6.43 -11.51 -7.51
C PHE A 211 -7.32 -10.65 -6.60
N ASP A 212 -6.88 -9.42 -6.30
CA ASP A 212 -7.66 -8.45 -5.52
C ASP A 212 -8.12 -7.27 -6.40
N ALA A 213 -9.42 -7.23 -6.69
CA ALA A 213 -10.02 -6.17 -7.50
C ALA A 213 -10.06 -4.81 -6.80
N ASP A 214 -10.10 -4.77 -5.45
CA ASP A 214 -10.11 -3.52 -4.69
C ASP A 214 -8.73 -2.85 -4.75
N ASP A 215 -7.65 -3.64 -4.70
CA ASP A 215 -6.28 -3.17 -4.94
C ASP A 215 -6.12 -2.64 -6.37
N TRP A 216 -6.61 -3.37 -7.37
CA TRP A 216 -6.54 -2.93 -8.79
C TRP A 216 -7.36 -1.67 -9.04
N CYS A 217 -8.53 -1.52 -8.40
CA CYS A 217 -9.32 -0.29 -8.53
C CYS A 217 -8.54 0.93 -8.04
N SER A 218 -7.72 0.79 -7.00
CA SER A 218 -6.87 1.87 -6.48
C SER A 218 -5.78 2.25 -7.48
N ASP A 219 -5.25 1.29 -8.24
CA ASP A 219 -4.24 1.52 -9.29
C ASP A 219 -4.84 2.20 -10.54
N PHE A 220 -6.11 1.93 -10.87
CA PHE A 220 -6.82 2.57 -11.98
C PHE A 220 -7.53 3.87 -11.60
N ASP A 221 -7.56 4.25 -10.32
CA ASP A 221 -8.21 5.47 -9.84
C ASP A 221 -7.37 6.71 -10.16
N ILE A 222 -7.68 7.41 -11.25
CA ILE A 222 -6.97 8.64 -11.66
C ILE A 222 -7.30 9.86 -10.79
N SER A 223 -8.02 9.69 -9.68
CA SER A 223 -8.26 10.75 -8.72
C SER A 223 -6.95 11.38 -8.23
N TRP A 224 -6.97 12.66 -7.91
CA TRP A 224 -5.84 13.35 -7.29
C TRP A 224 -6.30 14.48 -6.37
N TYR A 225 -5.46 14.82 -5.41
CA TYR A 225 -5.64 15.96 -4.52
C TYR A 225 -4.44 16.90 -4.64
N GLU A 226 -4.68 18.20 -4.80
CA GLU A 226 -3.66 19.24 -4.85
C GLU A 226 -3.46 19.85 -3.47
N PHE A 227 -2.20 19.91 -3.04
CA PHE A 227 -1.81 20.58 -1.81
C PHE A 227 -0.93 21.79 -2.15
N PRO A 228 -1.31 23.00 -1.70
CA PRO A 228 -0.51 24.20 -1.94
C PRO A 228 0.95 24.03 -1.50
N GLY A 229 1.88 24.30 -2.42
CA GLY A 229 3.33 24.19 -2.17
C GLY A 229 3.88 22.75 -2.20
N ILE A 230 3.02 21.76 -2.46
CA ILE A 230 3.39 20.34 -2.54
C ILE A 230 3.09 19.78 -3.92
N GLY A 231 1.95 20.14 -4.53
CA GLY A 231 1.55 19.65 -5.85
C GLY A 231 0.42 18.62 -5.78
N LYS A 232 0.21 17.92 -6.91
CA LYS A 232 -0.87 16.93 -7.04
C LYS A 232 -0.39 15.53 -6.70
N ILE A 233 -1.17 14.86 -5.87
CA ILE A 233 -0.88 13.52 -5.36
C ILE A 233 -2.02 12.57 -5.73
N HIS A 234 -1.67 11.36 -6.14
CA HIS A 234 -2.61 10.31 -6.52
C HIS A 234 -3.56 9.94 -5.36
N GLY A 235 -4.87 10.04 -5.62
CA GLY A 235 -5.93 9.88 -4.63
C GLY A 235 -6.00 8.47 -4.06
N GLY A 236 -5.84 7.43 -4.90
CA GLY A 236 -5.83 6.04 -4.43
C GLY A 236 -4.80 5.78 -3.32
N PHE A 237 -3.57 6.26 -3.50
CA PHE A 237 -2.48 6.04 -2.54
C PHE A 237 -2.67 6.87 -1.27
N MET A 238 -3.25 8.07 -1.38
CA MET A 238 -3.61 8.88 -0.22
C MET A 238 -4.70 8.21 0.62
N LYS A 239 -5.76 7.71 -0.02
CA LYS A 239 -6.85 6.96 0.64
C LYS A 239 -6.29 5.72 1.34
N ALA A 240 -5.42 4.97 0.68
CA ALA A 240 -4.78 3.78 1.23
C ALA A 240 -3.87 4.09 2.43
N LEU A 241 -3.11 5.19 2.38
CA LEU A 241 -2.20 5.57 3.46
C LEU A 241 -2.93 6.15 4.69
N GLY A 242 -4.04 6.86 4.49
CA GLY A 242 -4.83 7.33 5.63
C GLY A 242 -5.57 8.64 5.47
N LEU A 243 -5.77 9.12 4.24
CA LEU A 243 -6.68 10.23 4.00
C LEU A 243 -8.07 9.88 4.50
N SER A 244 -8.69 10.77 5.27
CA SER A 244 -10.06 10.61 5.75
C SER A 244 -11.04 11.44 4.93
N MET A 245 -12.22 10.87 4.67
CA MET A 245 -13.33 11.57 4.02
C MET A 245 -13.85 12.73 4.88
N ARG A 246 -13.87 12.57 6.21
CA ARG A 246 -14.44 13.55 7.14
C ARG A 246 -13.40 14.57 7.60
N GLN A 247 -12.20 14.11 7.91
CA GLN A 247 -11.19 14.94 8.56
C GLN A 247 -10.10 15.44 7.58
N GLY A 248 -10.01 14.89 6.36
CA GLY A 248 -8.92 15.17 5.44
C GLY A 248 -7.60 14.56 5.93
N TRP A 249 -6.55 15.39 6.01
CA TRP A 249 -5.24 15.06 6.60
C TRP A 249 -4.96 15.93 7.83
N PRO A 250 -5.61 15.67 8.99
CA PRO A 250 -5.30 16.40 10.20
C PRO A 250 -3.92 15.98 10.75
N PRO A 251 -3.14 16.89 11.37
CA PRO A 251 -1.93 16.50 12.08
C PRO A 251 -2.21 15.53 13.22
N GLU A 252 -3.34 15.67 13.91
CA GLU A 252 -3.79 14.72 14.93
C GLU A 252 -5.13 14.11 14.53
N PHE A 253 -5.16 12.78 14.42
CA PHE A 253 -6.35 12.07 13.99
C PHE A 253 -7.25 11.75 15.17
N ARG A 254 -8.49 12.25 15.14
CA ARG A 254 -9.49 11.86 16.13
C ARG A 254 -10.09 10.53 15.72
N GLN A 255 -9.70 9.46 16.40
CA GLN A 255 -10.34 8.16 16.22
C GLN A 255 -11.80 8.22 16.64
N GLY A 256 -12.67 7.65 15.81
CA GLY A 256 -14.07 7.42 16.18
C GLY A 256 -14.20 6.31 17.22
N ALA A 257 -15.42 6.09 17.71
CA ALA A 257 -15.74 5.08 18.73
C ALA A 257 -15.27 3.66 18.37
N ASP A 258 -15.17 3.35 17.07
CA ASP A 258 -14.80 2.01 16.56
C ASP A 258 -13.27 1.75 16.55
N GLY A 259 -12.44 2.74 16.88
CA GLY A 259 -10.99 2.55 17.11
C GLY A 259 -10.19 1.99 15.93
N GLN A 260 -10.68 2.13 14.69
CA GLN A 260 -10.04 1.51 13.54
C GLN A 260 -8.64 2.11 13.25
N PRO A 261 -7.61 1.27 13.03
CA PRO A 261 -6.25 1.74 12.82
C PRO A 261 -6.08 2.25 11.38
N ILE A 262 -5.64 3.49 11.24
CA ILE A 262 -5.27 4.11 9.96
C ILE A 262 -3.75 4.02 9.79
N ALA A 263 -3.28 3.65 8.60
CA ALA A 263 -1.88 3.29 8.38
C ALA A 263 -0.89 4.39 8.78
N TYR A 264 -1.04 5.60 8.24
CA TYR A 264 -0.16 6.73 8.54
C TYR A 264 -0.08 7.02 10.04
N TYR A 265 -1.23 7.27 10.69
CA TYR A 265 -1.26 7.68 12.09
C TYR A 265 -0.74 6.58 13.01
N THR A 266 -1.14 5.32 12.75
CA THR A 266 -0.73 4.18 13.58
C THR A 266 0.79 3.97 13.50
N ILE A 267 1.36 3.98 12.29
CA ILE A 267 2.79 3.78 12.08
C ILE A 267 3.57 5.00 12.60
N ARG A 268 3.09 6.23 12.36
CA ARG A 268 3.73 7.45 12.85
C ARG A 268 3.85 7.45 14.37
N GLU A 269 2.77 7.17 15.09
CA GLU A 269 2.81 7.13 16.56
C GLU A 269 3.68 5.98 17.08
N LYS A 270 3.68 4.83 16.40
CA LYS A 270 4.57 3.72 16.75
C LYS A 270 6.05 4.08 16.55
N LEU A 271 6.38 4.76 15.45
CA LEU A 271 7.74 5.27 15.19
C LEU A 271 8.15 6.32 16.23
N LYS A 272 7.28 7.29 16.56
CA LYS A 272 7.55 8.27 17.63
C LYS A 272 7.89 7.60 18.96
N GLN A 273 7.12 6.57 19.33
CA GLN A 273 7.36 5.82 20.58
C GLN A 273 8.71 5.09 20.56
N LEU A 274 9.01 4.37 19.47
CA LEU A 274 10.24 3.56 19.37
C LEU A 274 11.50 4.43 19.25
N LEU A 275 11.47 5.48 18.44
CA LEU A 275 12.62 6.36 18.22
C LEU A 275 12.93 7.27 19.42
N LYS A 276 11.99 7.41 20.36
CA LYS A 276 12.23 8.07 21.65
C LYS A 276 13.06 7.20 22.62
N GLN A 277 13.05 5.89 22.44
CA GLN A 277 13.78 4.96 23.33
C GLN A 277 15.29 4.94 23.05
N ASN A 278 15.69 5.19 21.81
CA ASN A 278 17.09 5.24 21.40
C ASN A 278 17.25 6.36 20.37
N GLU A 279 18.09 7.35 20.65
CA GLU A 279 18.33 8.52 19.79
C GLU A 279 19.13 8.22 18.52
N LYS A 280 19.73 7.03 18.41
CA LYS A 280 20.48 6.62 17.21
C LYS A 280 19.64 5.87 16.19
N THR A 281 18.64 5.10 16.63
CA THR A 281 17.82 4.22 15.77
C THR A 281 17.30 4.95 14.52
N LYS A 282 17.43 4.40 13.33
CA LYS A 282 16.79 5.00 12.16
C LYS A 282 15.64 4.12 11.69
N PHE A 283 14.88 4.60 10.72
CA PHE A 283 13.89 3.75 10.07
C PHE A 283 13.96 3.83 8.56
N ILE A 284 13.46 2.77 7.94
CA ILE A 284 13.34 2.61 6.50
C ILE A 284 11.87 2.37 6.16
N LEU A 285 11.44 2.96 5.05
CA LEU A 285 10.14 2.68 4.45
C LEU A 285 10.37 1.86 3.17
N THR A 286 9.57 0.82 2.97
CA THR A 286 9.67 0.00 1.77
C THR A 286 8.34 -0.57 1.31
N GLY A 287 8.26 -0.93 0.04
CA GLY A 287 7.13 -1.62 -0.54
C GLY A 287 7.33 -1.89 -2.03
N HIS A 288 6.56 -2.85 -2.54
CA HIS A 288 6.51 -3.20 -3.96
C HIS A 288 5.19 -2.73 -4.57
N SER A 289 5.19 -2.29 -5.85
CA SER A 289 4.01 -1.81 -6.57
C SER A 289 3.31 -0.68 -5.78
N MET A 290 1.99 -0.79 -5.54
CA MET A 290 1.22 0.13 -4.69
C MET A 290 1.85 0.36 -3.31
N GLY A 291 2.45 -0.67 -2.70
CA GLY A 291 3.14 -0.54 -1.41
C GLY A 291 4.34 0.41 -1.50
N GLY A 292 5.03 0.46 -2.64
CA GLY A 292 6.09 1.43 -2.90
C GLY A 292 5.56 2.87 -3.00
N ALA A 293 4.40 3.06 -3.63
CA ALA A 293 3.75 4.36 -3.68
C ALA A 293 3.35 4.88 -2.29
N ILE A 294 2.78 4.02 -1.46
CA ILE A 294 2.43 4.33 -0.06
C ILE A 294 3.70 4.64 0.75
N ALA A 295 4.77 3.87 0.58
CA ALA A 295 6.06 4.10 1.24
C ALA A 295 6.66 5.47 0.89
N THR A 296 6.57 5.92 -0.36
CA THR A 296 7.02 7.25 -0.79
C THR A 296 6.09 8.37 -0.33
N LEU A 297 4.79 8.12 -0.23
CA LEU A 297 3.85 9.12 0.24
C LEU A 297 4.01 9.39 1.75
N PHE A 298 4.40 8.39 2.53
CA PHE A 298 4.58 8.49 3.97
C PHE A 298 5.46 9.69 4.41
N PRO A 299 6.71 9.89 3.92
CA PRO A 299 7.53 11.05 4.28
C PRO A 299 6.95 12.37 3.79
N ALA A 300 6.19 12.38 2.68
CA ALA A 300 5.52 13.59 2.24
C ALA A 300 4.50 14.06 3.28
N VAL A 301 3.70 13.13 3.82
CA VAL A 301 2.72 13.42 4.88
C VAL A 301 3.41 13.77 6.20
N LEU A 302 4.55 13.15 6.54
CA LEU A 302 5.38 13.60 7.66
C LEU A 302 5.81 15.08 7.50
N ALA A 303 6.26 15.47 6.31
CA ALA A 303 6.65 16.85 6.02
C ALA A 303 5.45 17.82 6.07
N MET A 304 4.29 17.41 5.54
CA MET A 304 3.03 18.16 5.68
C MET A 304 2.68 18.43 7.15
N HIS A 305 2.83 17.42 8.00
CA HIS A 305 2.54 17.53 9.44
C HIS A 305 3.71 18.08 10.26
N LYS A 306 4.80 18.54 9.60
CA LYS A 306 6.00 19.11 10.24
C LYS A 306 6.66 18.15 11.25
N GLU A 307 6.62 16.85 10.97
CA GLU A 307 7.23 15.79 11.78
C GLU A 307 8.76 15.71 11.55
N THR A 308 9.45 16.84 11.74
CA THR A 308 10.87 17.02 11.43
C THR A 308 11.76 15.99 12.11
N ARG A 309 11.49 15.65 13.37
CA ARG A 309 12.26 14.64 14.12
C ARG A 309 12.18 13.25 13.52
N LEU A 310 11.02 12.88 12.94
CA LEU A 310 10.89 11.62 12.23
C LEU A 310 11.65 11.69 10.90
N LEU A 311 11.50 12.79 10.15
CA LEU A 311 12.21 12.94 8.87
C LEU A 311 13.73 12.90 9.02
N GLU A 312 14.29 13.48 10.09
CA GLU A 312 15.73 13.41 10.42
C GLU A 312 16.22 11.99 10.75
N ARG A 313 15.30 11.08 11.11
CA ARG A 313 15.59 9.70 11.48
C ARG A 313 15.19 8.69 10.39
N LEU A 314 14.68 9.18 9.26
CA LEU A 314 14.45 8.37 8.08
C LEU A 314 15.79 8.13 7.37
N GLU A 315 16.21 6.86 7.28
CA GLU A 315 17.42 6.50 6.54
C GLU A 315 17.17 6.52 5.03
N GLY A 316 16.01 6.03 4.60
CA GLY A 316 15.63 6.06 3.20
C GLY A 316 14.31 5.37 2.89
N VAL A 317 13.87 5.55 1.65
CA VAL A 317 12.68 4.92 1.09
C VAL A 317 13.09 4.01 -0.07
N TYR A 318 12.95 2.71 0.11
CA TYR A 318 13.34 1.72 -0.90
C TYR A 318 12.10 1.13 -1.54
N THR A 319 11.83 1.48 -2.79
CA THR A 319 10.63 1.04 -3.52
C THR A 319 10.98 0.17 -4.71
N PHE A 320 10.06 -0.75 -5.06
CA PHE A 320 10.26 -1.71 -6.15
C PHE A 320 9.04 -1.72 -7.06
N GLY A 321 9.22 -1.48 -8.37
CA GLY A 321 8.09 -1.46 -9.31
C GLY A 321 7.04 -0.37 -8.99
N GLN A 322 7.46 0.71 -8.34
CA GLN A 322 6.56 1.76 -7.86
C GLN A 322 5.87 2.51 -9.03
N PRO A 323 4.55 2.73 -8.97
CA PRO A 323 3.84 3.61 -9.90
C PRO A 323 4.09 5.10 -9.57
N ARG A 324 3.72 5.98 -10.50
CA ARG A 324 3.82 7.44 -10.29
C ARG A 324 2.91 7.88 -9.14
N VAL A 325 3.46 8.56 -8.13
CA VAL A 325 2.74 9.00 -6.92
C VAL A 325 2.14 10.41 -7.05
N GLY A 326 2.78 11.29 -7.80
CA GLY A 326 2.36 12.68 -7.94
C GLY A 326 2.94 13.35 -9.18
N ASP A 327 2.67 14.64 -9.32
CA ASP A 327 3.11 15.45 -10.45
C ASP A 327 4.53 16.03 -10.29
N GLY A 328 4.91 16.93 -11.20
CA GLY A 328 6.23 17.57 -11.16
C GLY A 328 6.45 18.50 -9.97
N GLU A 329 5.39 19.06 -9.38
CA GLU A 329 5.49 19.83 -8.14
C GLU A 329 5.75 18.90 -6.96
N PHE A 330 5.03 17.78 -6.88
CA PHE A 330 5.27 16.75 -5.86
C PHE A 330 6.69 16.21 -5.91
N LYS A 331 7.23 15.99 -7.11
CA LYS A 331 8.64 15.62 -7.29
C LYS A 331 9.58 16.65 -6.67
N ARG A 332 9.42 17.94 -6.99
CA ARG A 332 10.29 19.01 -6.46
C ARG A 332 10.16 19.15 -4.96
N PHE A 333 8.95 19.02 -4.42
CA PHE A 333 8.70 19.02 -2.99
C PHE A 333 9.47 17.89 -2.30
N MET A 334 9.36 16.67 -2.81
CA MET A 334 10.08 15.51 -2.27
C MET A 334 11.59 15.64 -2.37
N GLU A 335 12.12 16.08 -3.52
CA GLU A 335 13.56 16.37 -3.70
C GLU A 335 14.06 17.39 -2.66
N SER A 336 13.27 18.43 -2.37
CA SER A 336 13.59 19.40 -1.33
C SER A 336 13.59 18.78 0.07
N GLN A 337 12.60 17.95 0.41
CA GLN A 337 12.58 17.26 1.71
C GLN A 337 13.74 16.27 1.87
N MET A 338 14.08 15.52 0.81
CA MET A 338 15.22 14.60 0.78
C MET A 338 16.53 15.35 1.03
N GLN A 339 16.75 16.48 0.35
CA GLN A 339 17.95 17.31 0.55
C GLN A 339 18.01 17.89 1.96
N LYS A 340 16.89 18.41 2.47
CA LYS A 340 16.81 19.04 3.78
C LYS A 340 17.06 18.05 4.92
N HIS A 341 16.48 16.85 4.84
CA HIS A 341 16.52 15.84 5.91
C HIS A 341 17.54 14.72 5.65
N LYS A 342 18.22 14.73 4.49
CA LYS A 342 19.31 13.83 4.09
C LYS A 342 18.95 12.34 4.05
N PHE A 343 17.69 12.01 3.74
CA PHE A 343 17.28 10.63 3.49
C PHE A 343 17.38 10.25 2.01
N LYS A 344 17.54 8.96 1.74
CA LYS A 344 17.77 8.40 0.40
C LYS A 344 16.50 7.93 -0.29
#